data_AF-A0A960CGL3-F1
#
_entry.id   AF-A0A960CGL3-F1
#
_cell.length_a   1.000
_cell.length_b   1.000
_cell.length_c   1.000
_cell.angle_alpha   90.00
_cell.angle_beta   90.00
_cell.angle_gamma   90.00
#
_symmetry.space_group_name_H-M   'P 1'
#
loop_
_entity.id
_entity.type
_entity.pdbx_description
1 polymer ?
#
loop_
_entity_poly.entity_id
_entity_poly.type
_entity_poly.pdbx_seq_one_letter_code
_entity_poly.pdbx_strand_id
1 'polypeptide(L)' 'MAYVETDQGDYSVLAAAAGAARSYVFDRSRPPQRAGEIAAAEASARAAGRGLWGPPCFGETDA' A
#
# COMPACT_ATOMS: atom_id res chain seq x y z
N MET A 1 7.23 7.03 15.49
CA MET A 1 6.33 6.35 14.53
C MET A 1 5.65 5.22 15.26
N ALA A 2 4.39 4.93 14.91
CA ALA A 2 3.60 3.87 15.53
C ALA A 2 2.93 3.02 14.45
N TYR A 3 2.57 1.80 14.83
CA TYR A 3 1.86 0.82 14.01
C TYR A 3 0.46 0.63 14.60
N VAL A 4 -0.52 0.44 13.73
CA VAL A 4 -1.89 0.17 14.13
C VAL A 4 -2.16 -1.29 13.83
N GLU A 5 -2.22 -2.10 14.87
CA GLU A 5 -2.52 -3.52 14.73
C GLU A 5 -4.03 -3.73 14.65
N THR A 6 -4.43 -4.62 13.76
CA THR A 6 -5.79 -5.14 13.63
C THR A 6 -5.78 -6.64 13.93
N ASP A 7 -6.94 -7.28 13.99
CA ASP A 7 -7.03 -8.75 14.14
C ASP A 7 -6.36 -9.51 12.98
N GLN A 8 -6.13 -8.84 11.84
CA GLN A 8 -5.51 -9.40 10.64
C GLN A 8 -4.03 -8.98 10.47
N GLY A 9 -3.49 -8.15 11.37
CA GLY A 9 -2.12 -7.63 11.35
C GLY A 9 -2.02 -6.11 11.21
N ASP A 10 -0.81 -5.61 10.94
CA ASP A 10 -0.54 -4.18 10.83
C ASP A 10 -1.30 -3.55 9.66
N TYR A 11 -2.04 -2.48 9.97
CA TYR A 11 -2.88 -1.77 9.02
C TYR A 11 -2.11 -1.24 7.80
N SER A 12 -0.87 -0.78 7.98
CA SER A 12 -0.08 -0.20 6.89
C SER A 12 0.32 -1.28 5.87
N VAL A 13 0.69 -2.46 6.36
CA VAL A 13 0.97 -3.64 5.52
C VAL A 13 -0.31 -4.09 4.81
N LEU A 14 -1.43 -4.20 5.52
CA LEU A 14 -2.71 -4.65 4.96
C LEU A 14 -3.23 -3.67 3.88
N ALA A 15 -3.18 -2.37 4.13
CA ALA A 15 -3.62 -1.35 3.19
C ALA A 15 -2.76 -1.36 1.90
N ALA A 16 -1.44 -1.54 2.04
CA ALA A 16 -0.55 -1.69 0.90
C ALA A 16 -0.85 -2.97 0.09
N ALA A 17 -1.08 -4.10 0.76
CA ALA A 17 -1.42 -5.37 0.12
C ALA A 17 -2.77 -5.32 -0.63
N ALA A 18 -3.74 -4.56 -0.11
CA ALA A 18 -5.01 -4.31 -0.78
C ALA A 18 -4.88 -3.38 -2.01
N GLY A 19 -3.72 -2.76 -2.21
CA GLY A 19 -3.52 -1.74 -3.22
C GLY A 19 -4.19 -0.41 -2.89
N ALA A 20 -4.55 -0.18 -1.62
CA ALA A 20 -5.17 1.06 -1.14
C ALA A 20 -4.15 2.11 -0.67
N ALA A 21 -2.88 1.71 -0.51
CA ALA A 21 -1.79 2.59 -0.08
C ALA A 21 -0.51 2.35 -0.88
N ARG A 22 0.38 3.37 -0.87
CA ARG A 22 1.74 3.31 -1.42
C ARG A 22 2.75 3.33 -0.29
N SER A 23 3.80 2.53 -0.39
CA SER A 23 4.95 2.60 0.51
C SER A 23 5.70 3.91 0.26
N TYR A 24 6.04 4.61 1.34
CA TYR A 24 6.82 5.84 1.27
C TYR A 24 7.66 6.02 2.53
N VAL A 25 8.97 6.16 2.36
CA VAL A 25 9.92 6.44 3.44
C VAL A 25 10.28 7.93 3.38
N PHE A 26 9.81 8.69 4.37
CA PHE A 26 10.07 10.12 4.46
C PHE A 26 11.52 10.43 4.86
N ASP A 27 11.98 9.92 6.01
CA ASP A 27 13.39 10.03 6.44
C ASP A 27 14.12 8.72 6.12
N ARG A 28 14.95 8.74 5.08
CA ARG A 28 15.74 7.57 4.66
C ARG A 28 16.87 7.21 5.61
N SER A 29 17.32 8.15 6.46
CA SER A 29 18.38 7.89 7.44
C SER A 29 17.87 7.09 8.64
N ARG A 30 16.55 7.15 8.90
CA ARG A 30 15.87 6.44 9.99
C ARG A 30 14.55 5.87 9.48
N PRO A 31 14.61 4.83 8.63
CA PRO A 31 13.41 4.25 8.07
C PRO A 31 12.52 3.62 9.16
N PRO A 32 11.20 3.59 8.97
CA PRO A 32 10.29 2.82 9.81
C PRO A 32 10.70 1.34 9.81
N GLN A 33 10.60 0.67 10.95
CA GLN A 33 10.97 -0.75 11.10
C GLN A 33 10.27 -1.66 10.07
N ARG A 34 8.97 -1.45 9.81
CA ARG A 34 8.19 -2.25 8.83
C ARG A 34 8.26 -1.74 7.39
N ALA A 35 9.13 -0.77 7.07
CA ALA A 35 9.18 -0.20 5.72
C ALA A 35 9.38 -1.25 4.61
N GLY A 36 10.19 -2.28 4.89
CA GLY A 36 10.39 -3.40 3.96
C GLY A 36 9.13 -4.23 3.73
N GLU A 37 8.37 -4.54 4.78
CA GLU A 37 7.12 -5.31 4.70
C GLU A 37 6.05 -4.55 3.90
N ILE A 38 5.91 -3.25 4.16
CA ILE A 38 4.95 -2.38 3.45
C ILE A 38 5.33 -2.29 1.96
N ALA A 39 6.61 -2.17 1.63
CA ALA A 39 7.09 -2.14 0.25
C ALA A 39 6.85 -3.48 -0.47
N ALA A 40 7.07 -4.61 0.19
CA ALA A 40 6.79 -5.93 -0.37
C ALA A 40 5.27 -6.14 -0.60
N ALA A 41 4.43 -5.68 0.32
CA ALA A 41 2.98 -5.73 0.19
C ALA A 41 2.48 -4.90 -1.00
N GLU A 42 3.01 -3.68 -1.20
CA GLU A 42 2.71 -2.87 -2.38
C GLU A 42 3.16 -3.58 -3.68
N ALA A 43 4.35 -4.18 -3.69
CA ALA A 43 4.83 -4.92 -4.87
C ALA A 43 3.89 -6.09 -5.24
N SER A 44 3.38 -6.81 -4.25
CA SER A 44 2.37 -7.85 -4.45
C SER A 44 1.07 -7.27 -5.03
N ALA A 45 0.58 -6.15 -4.49
CA ALA A 45 -0.62 -5.49 -4.99
C ALA A 45 -0.47 -5.01 -6.44
N ARG A 46 0.71 -4.48 -6.79
CA ARG A 46 1.06 -4.06 -8.16
C ARG A 46 1.06 -5.25 -9.12
N ALA A 47 1.72 -6.34 -8.75
CA ALA A 47 1.77 -7.56 -9.56
C ALA A 47 0.37 -8.16 -9.79
N ALA A 48 -0.51 -8.04 -8.81
CA ALA A 48 -1.88 -8.53 -8.88
C ALA A 48 -2.88 -7.52 -9.48
N GLY A 49 -2.44 -6.30 -9.86
CA GLY A 49 -3.33 -5.26 -10.39
C GLY A 49 -4.45 -4.85 -9.44
N ARG A 50 -4.17 -4.77 -8.13
CA ARG A 50 -5.18 -4.44 -7.10
C ARG A 50 -5.28 -2.95 -6.84
N GLY A 51 -6.49 -2.48 -6.55
CA GLY A 51 -6.74 -1.11 -6.08
C GLY A 51 -6.17 -0.06 -7.02
N LEU A 52 -5.26 0.77 -6.51
CA LEU A 52 -4.54 1.81 -7.25
C LEU A 52 -3.77 1.29 -8.48
N TRP A 53 -3.50 -0.01 -8.55
CA TRP A 53 -2.73 -0.66 -9.62
C TRP A 53 -3.61 -1.42 -10.61
N GLY A 54 -4.92 -1.37 -10.44
CA GLY A 54 -5.86 -1.94 -11.40
C GLY A 54 -5.86 -1.17 -12.73
N PRO A 55 -6.65 -1.62 -13.71
CA PRO A 55 -6.83 -0.88 -14.95
C PRO A 55 -7.29 0.55 -14.63
N PRO A 56 -6.82 1.56 -15.39
CA PRO A 56 -7.26 2.93 -15.20
C PRO A 56 -8.79 3.00 -15.30
N CYS A 57 -9.43 3.72 -14.39
CA CYS A 57 -10.82 4.12 -14.61
C CYS A 57 -10.80 5.20 -15.70
N PHE A 58 -11.19 4.83 -16.93
CA PHE A 58 -11.22 5.78 -18.04
C PHE A 58 -12.30 6.85 -17.89
N GLY A 59 -13.08 6.82 -16.81
CA GLY A 59 -14.06 7.85 -16.46
C GLY A 59 -15.00 8.10 -17.62
N GLU A 60 -16.01 7.24 -17.81
CA GLU A 60 -17.12 7.59 -18.68
C GLU A 60 -17.77 8.87 -18.12
N THR A 61 -17.54 9.99 -18.77
CA THR A 61 -18.12 11.30 -18.45
C THR A 61 -19.36 11.60 -19.27
N ASP A 62 -19.90 10.63 -20.02
CA ASP A 62 -21.15 10.84 -20.76
C ASP A 62 -22.32 11.00 -19.78
N ALA A 63 -23.01 12.12 -19.94
CA ALA A 63 -24.11 12.60 -19.11
C ALA A 63 -25.46 12.39 -19.80
#